data_AF-A0A7S2CSN9-F1
#
_entry.id   AF-A0A7S2CSN9-F1
#
_cell.length_a   1.000
_cell.length_b   1.000
_cell.length_c   1.000
_cell.angle_alpha   90.00
_cell.angle_beta   90.00
_cell.angle_gamma   90.00
#
_symmetry.space_group_name_H-M   'P 1'
#
loop_
_entity.id
_entity.type
_entity.pdbx_description
1 polymer ?
#
loop_
_entity_poly.entity_id
_entity_poly.type
_entity_poly.pdbx_seq_one_letter_code
_entity_poly.pdbx_strand_id
1 'polypeptide(L)'
;FKDTTLTIYGGGEKLTFPVQTCTKVKDVKEAIAAKLICDSSSFQFLQKQGCTTRKVGDDEEMPRSVVVKGLKSFKLMAHEWPHPIAIIGAGFRGLKMSLLYLRSGNTNFIGFDRNSVFGGYCWITAANKTS
;
A
#
# COMPACT_ATOMS: atom_id res chain seq x y z
N PHE A 1 0.62 -4.66 25.77
CA PHE A 1 0.95 -4.70 24.33
C PHE A 1 2.30 -5.37 24.16
N LYS A 2 2.48 -6.16 23.09
CA LYS A 2 3.74 -6.81 22.74
C LYS A 2 4.15 -6.33 21.34
N ASP A 3 5.41 -6.01 21.17
CA ASP A 3 5.94 -5.64 19.86
C ASP A 3 6.28 -6.90 19.08
N THR A 4 5.68 -7.03 17.91
CA THR A 4 5.93 -8.14 16.99
C THR A 4 6.76 -7.66 15.82
N THR A 5 7.90 -8.31 15.58
CA THR A 5 8.76 -8.01 14.43
C THR A 5 8.42 -8.94 13.27
N LEU A 6 7.98 -8.35 12.16
CA LEU A 6 7.72 -9.02 10.89
C LEU A 6 8.94 -8.82 9.99
N THR A 7 9.56 -9.90 9.51
CA THR A 7 10.68 -9.83 8.55
C THR A 7 10.28 -10.45 7.23
N ILE A 8 10.59 -9.84 6.09
CA ILE A 8 10.28 -10.44 4.78
C ILE A 8 11.19 -11.64 4.50
N TYR A 9 10.64 -12.73 3.97
CA TYR A 9 11.42 -13.90 3.59
C TYR A 9 12.37 -13.56 2.42
N GLY A 10 13.67 -13.70 2.63
CA GLY A 10 14.69 -13.34 1.64
C GLY A 10 14.93 -11.83 1.50
N GLY A 11 14.18 -11.00 2.23
CA GLY A 11 14.36 -9.55 2.30
C GLY A 11 14.91 -9.13 3.67
N GLY A 12 15.69 -8.06 3.70
CA GLY A 12 16.15 -7.45 4.96
C GLY A 12 15.11 -6.53 5.63
N GLU A 13 14.00 -6.25 4.94
CA GLU A 13 12.98 -5.31 5.42
C GLU A 13 12.24 -5.88 6.65
N LYS A 14 12.15 -5.05 7.69
CA LYS A 14 11.48 -5.37 8.95
C LYS A 14 10.40 -4.34 9.25
N LEU A 15 9.27 -4.81 9.77
CA LEU A 15 8.19 -3.99 10.26
C LEU A 15 7.87 -4.39 11.70
N THR A 16 7.94 -3.45 12.62
CA THR A 16 7.51 -3.65 14.01
C THR A 16 6.04 -3.27 14.12
N PHE A 17 5.22 -4.20 14.57
CA PHE A 17 3.78 -4.03 14.73
C PHE A 17 3.38 -4.30 16.18
N PRO A 18 2.87 -3.29 16.92
CA PRO A 18 2.39 -3.49 18.29
C PRO A 18 1.07 -4.26 18.25
N VAL A 19 1.02 -5.39 18.94
CA VAL A 19 -0.19 -6.23 19.03
C VAL A 19 -0.57 -6.46 20.49
N GLN A 20 -1.84 -6.73 20.75
CA GLN A 20 -2.27 -7.21 22.05
C GLN A 20 -1.89 -8.69 22.19
N THR A 21 -1.71 -9.16 23.42
CA THR A 21 -1.29 -10.56 23.65
C THR A 21 -2.28 -11.53 22.98
N CYS A 22 -3.58 -11.30 23.10
CA CYS A 22 -4.64 -12.12 22.52
C CYS A 22 -4.90 -11.93 21.00
N THR A 23 -4.13 -11.10 20.29
CA THR A 23 -4.35 -10.89 18.86
C THR A 23 -3.99 -12.15 18.07
N LYS A 24 -4.94 -12.63 17.26
CA LYS A 24 -4.74 -13.80 16.41
C LYS A 24 -3.94 -13.44 15.18
N VAL A 25 -3.28 -14.45 14.61
CA VAL A 25 -2.53 -14.32 13.35
C VAL A 25 -3.44 -13.89 12.20
N LYS A 26 -4.70 -14.37 12.17
CA LYS A 26 -5.72 -13.95 11.20
C LYS A 26 -5.93 -12.43 11.20
N ASP A 27 -6.08 -11.81 12.36
CA ASP A 27 -6.34 -10.37 12.48
C ASP A 27 -5.15 -9.55 11.95
N VAL A 28 -3.92 -10.01 12.23
CA VAL A 28 -2.70 -9.37 11.74
C VAL A 28 -2.56 -9.55 10.24
N LYS A 29 -2.91 -10.72 9.69
CA LYS A 29 -2.98 -10.93 8.23
C LYS A 29 -3.96 -9.96 7.59
N GLU A 30 -5.16 -9.84 8.12
CA GLU A 30 -6.18 -8.95 7.58
C GLU A 30 -5.75 -7.49 7.64
N ALA A 31 -5.11 -7.05 8.72
CA ALA A 31 -4.58 -5.69 8.84
C ALA A 31 -3.49 -5.38 7.80
N ILE A 32 -2.58 -6.33 7.56
CA ILE A 32 -1.53 -6.19 6.54
C ILE A 32 -2.12 -6.26 5.13
N ALA A 33 -3.05 -7.19 4.89
CA ALA A 33 -3.76 -7.34 3.63
C ALA A 33 -4.52 -6.06 3.26
N ALA A 34 -5.25 -5.48 4.21
CA ALA A 34 -5.95 -4.20 4.03
C ALA A 34 -4.98 -3.06 3.74
N LYS A 35 -3.83 -3.01 4.42
CA LYS A 35 -2.81 -1.98 4.20
C LYS A 35 -2.14 -2.11 2.84
N LEU A 36 -1.88 -3.32 2.36
CA LEU A 36 -1.16 -3.60 1.11
C LEU A 36 -2.07 -3.80 -0.10
N ILE A 37 -3.40 -3.83 0.09
CA ILE A 37 -4.39 -4.17 -0.94
C ILE A 37 -4.01 -5.50 -1.61
N CYS A 38 -3.70 -6.50 -0.78
CA CYS A 38 -3.44 -7.86 -1.22
C CYS A 38 -4.41 -8.83 -0.55
N ASP A 39 -4.58 -10.00 -1.15
CA ASP A 39 -5.42 -11.03 -0.56
C ASP A 39 -4.72 -11.70 0.64
N SER A 40 -5.46 -12.00 1.70
CA SER A 40 -4.90 -12.57 2.94
C SER A 40 -4.35 -13.99 2.75
N SER A 41 -4.78 -14.69 1.71
CA SER A 41 -4.26 -16.02 1.36
C SER A 41 -2.92 -15.97 0.61
N SER A 42 -2.55 -14.81 0.06
CA SER A 42 -1.36 -14.66 -0.79
C SER A 42 -0.03 -14.76 -0.04
N PHE A 43 -0.04 -14.61 1.29
CA PHE A 43 1.16 -14.67 2.12
C PHE A 43 0.96 -15.51 3.39
N GLN A 44 2.09 -16.00 3.92
CA GLN A 44 2.11 -16.91 5.06
C GLN A 44 3.15 -16.45 6.08
N PHE A 45 2.82 -16.61 7.36
CA PHE A 45 3.76 -16.37 8.45
C PHE A 45 4.49 -17.67 8.81
N LEU A 46 5.80 -17.55 8.93
CA LEU A 46 6.71 -18.61 9.33
C LEU A 46 7.39 -18.20 10.62
N GLN A 47 7.45 -19.10 11.58
CA GLN A 47 8.21 -18.93 12.82
C GLN A 47 9.42 -19.86 12.79
N LYS A 48 10.58 -19.34 13.17
CA LYS A 48 11.79 -20.15 13.33
C LYS A 48 11.72 -20.89 14.67
N GLN A 49 11.84 -22.22 14.63
CA GLN A 49 11.93 -23.10 15.78
C GLN A 49 13.27 -23.86 15.70
N GLY A 50 14.31 -23.32 16.36
CA GLY A 50 15.66 -23.86 16.25
C GLY A 50 16.18 -23.83 14.81
N CYS A 51 16.47 -25.00 14.25
CA CYS A 51 16.94 -25.17 12.87
C CYS A 51 15.83 -25.31 11.82
N THR A 52 14.55 -25.38 12.24
CA THR A 52 13.42 -25.55 11.32
C THR A 52 12.52 -24.31 11.31
N THR A 53 11.73 -24.17 10.26
CA THR A 53 10.69 -23.13 10.15
C THR A 53 9.32 -23.78 10.12
N ARG A 54 8.44 -23.37 11.04
CA ARG A 54 7.06 -23.83 11.13
C ARG A 54 6.12 -22.76 10.59
N LYS A 55 5.11 -23.16 9.82
CA LYS A 55 4.01 -22.28 9.42
C LYS A 55 3.11 -22.02 10.63
N VAL A 56 2.86 -20.75 10.92
CA VAL A 56 1.97 -20.33 12.02
C VAL A 56 0.52 -20.46 11.54
N GLY A 57 -0.33 -21.07 12.37
CA GLY A 57 -1.76 -21.21 12.08
C GLY A 57 -2.52 -19.90 12.22
N ASP A 58 -3.64 -19.74 11.51
CA ASP A 58 -4.41 -18.48 11.55
C ASP A 58 -5.10 -18.23 12.89
N ASP A 59 -5.46 -19.30 13.62
CA ASP A 59 -6.05 -19.25 14.96
C ASP A 59 -5.03 -19.18 16.11
N GLU A 60 -3.74 -19.27 15.80
CA GLU A 60 -2.69 -19.18 16.81
C GLU A 60 -2.46 -17.72 17.25
N GLU A 61 -1.93 -17.54 18.45
CA GLU A 61 -1.53 -16.24 18.97
C GLU A 61 -0.32 -15.70 18.18
N MET A 62 -0.33 -14.40 17.85
CA MET A 62 0.76 -13.80 17.08
C MET A 62 2.12 -13.91 17.80
N PRO A 63 3.14 -14.58 17.24
CA PRO A 63 4.46 -14.70 17.88
C PRO A 63 5.22 -13.37 17.84
N ARG A 64 6.18 -13.17 18.76
CA ARG A 64 7.01 -11.93 18.81
C ARG A 64 7.89 -11.70 17.58
N SER A 65 8.30 -12.75 16.89
CA SER A 65 9.16 -12.67 15.71
C SER A 65 8.70 -13.68 14.68
N VAL A 66 8.34 -13.18 13.50
CA VAL A 66 7.91 -14.02 12.38
C VAL A 66 8.52 -13.54 11.07
N VAL A 67 8.64 -14.49 10.14
CA VAL A 67 9.08 -14.26 8.78
C VAL A 67 7.87 -14.36 7.86
N VAL A 68 7.67 -13.37 7.00
CA VAL A 68 6.55 -13.28 6.07
C VAL A 68 7.00 -13.78 4.70
N LYS A 69 6.42 -14.89 4.23
CA LYS A 69 6.69 -15.45 2.91
C LYS A 69 5.55 -15.09 1.96
N GLY A 70 5.89 -14.60 0.76
CA GLY A 70 4.93 -14.21 -0.28
C GLY A 70 4.82 -12.70 -0.51
N LEU A 71 5.37 -11.88 0.38
CA LEU A 71 5.49 -10.42 0.19
C LEU A 71 6.90 -10.06 -0.27
N LYS A 72 7.01 -9.03 -1.12
CA LYS A 72 8.31 -8.45 -1.54
C LYS A 72 8.70 -7.23 -0.69
N SER A 73 7.71 -6.41 -0.30
CA SER A 73 7.90 -5.22 0.54
C SER A 73 6.68 -5.00 1.43
N PHE A 74 6.87 -4.28 2.55
CA PHE A 74 5.80 -3.78 3.41
C PHE A 74 5.20 -2.45 2.93
N LYS A 75 5.59 -1.99 1.74
CA LYS A 75 5.03 -0.81 1.07
C LYS A 75 4.08 -1.24 -0.04
N LEU A 76 3.07 -0.41 -0.29
CA LEU A 76 2.25 -0.54 -1.49
C LEU A 76 3.17 -0.39 -2.70
N MET A 77 3.23 -1.41 -3.56
CA MET A 77 3.87 -1.26 -4.87
C MET A 77 2.79 -0.87 -5.87
N ALA A 78 2.89 0.33 -6.43
CA ALA A 78 2.06 0.70 -7.55
C ALA A 78 2.35 -0.23 -8.73
N HIS A 79 1.31 -0.59 -9.46
CA HIS A 79 1.48 -1.31 -10.72
C HIS A 79 2.21 -0.41 -11.73
N GLU A 80 3.33 -0.91 -12.25
CA GLU A 80 4.09 -0.24 -13.31
C GLU A 80 3.48 -0.59 -14.66
N TRP A 81 2.87 0.41 -15.30
CA TRP A 81 2.34 0.29 -16.65
C TRP A 81 3.48 0.51 -17.67
N PRO A 82 3.52 -0.25 -18.79
CA PRO A 82 4.56 -0.10 -19.81
C PRO A 82 4.49 1.25 -20.56
N HIS A 83 3.33 1.92 -20.49
CA HIS A 83 3.07 3.19 -21.15
C HIS A 83 2.55 4.21 -20.13
N PRO A 84 2.82 5.51 -20.34
CA PRO A 84 2.32 6.55 -19.47
C PRO A 84 0.79 6.61 -19.50
N ILE A 85 0.17 6.79 -18.34
CA ILE A 85 -1.28 6.98 -18.23
C ILE A 85 -1.62 8.40 -18.70
N ALA A 86 -2.49 8.51 -19.71
CA ALA A 86 -3.01 9.81 -20.15
C ALA A 86 -4.20 10.24 -19.28
N ILE A 87 -4.10 11.43 -18.68
CA ILE A 87 -5.20 12.08 -17.94
C ILE A 87 -5.70 13.24 -18.79
N ILE A 88 -6.94 13.16 -19.27
CA ILE A 88 -7.56 14.19 -20.10
C ILE A 88 -8.39 15.12 -19.22
N GLY A 89 -7.99 16.40 -19.17
CA GLY A 89 -8.53 17.47 -18.35
C GLY A 89 -7.83 17.57 -16.99
N ALA A 90 -7.20 18.72 -16.72
CA ALA A 90 -6.55 19.11 -15.47
C ALA A 90 -7.44 20.03 -14.60
N GLY A 91 -8.75 19.77 -14.59
CA GLY A 91 -9.67 20.29 -13.58
C GLY A 91 -9.61 19.50 -12.27
N PHE A 92 -10.62 19.62 -11.41
CA PHE A 92 -10.65 18.97 -10.09
C PHE A 92 -10.41 17.45 -10.14
N ARG A 93 -11.12 16.72 -11.02
CA ARG A 93 -11.01 15.25 -11.11
C ARG A 93 -9.65 14.82 -11.65
N GLY A 94 -9.15 15.48 -12.69
CA GLY A 94 -7.85 15.17 -13.27
C GLY A 94 -6.71 15.40 -12.29
N LEU A 95 -6.68 16.57 -11.63
CA LEU A 95 -5.69 16.87 -10.60
C LEU A 95 -5.78 15.91 -9.42
N LYS A 96 -7.00 15.56 -8.97
CA LYS A 96 -7.17 14.56 -7.91
C LYS A 96 -6.60 13.21 -8.32
N MET A 97 -6.80 12.77 -9.56
CA MET A 97 -6.22 11.53 -10.07
C MET A 97 -4.70 11.60 -10.15
N SER A 98 -4.13 12.68 -10.68
CA SER A 98 -2.68 12.91 -10.69
C SER A 98 -2.09 12.83 -9.27
N LEU A 99 -2.75 13.44 -8.28
CA LEU A 99 -2.32 13.39 -6.89
C LEU A 99 -2.38 11.96 -6.31
N LEU A 100 -3.39 11.18 -6.67
CA LEU A 100 -3.50 9.78 -6.24
C LEU A 100 -2.37 8.92 -6.83
N TYR A 101 -2.00 9.15 -8.09
CA TYR A 101 -0.85 8.47 -8.71
C TYR A 101 0.45 8.84 -8.01
N LEU A 102 0.71 10.14 -7.78
CA LEU A 102 1.88 10.60 -7.04
C LEU A 102 1.94 10.04 -5.62
N ARG A 103 0.81 10.04 -4.89
CA ARG A 103 0.71 9.45 -3.55
C ARG A 103 1.03 7.94 -3.56
N SER A 104 0.68 7.25 -4.63
CA SER A 104 0.98 5.83 -4.81
C SER A 104 2.41 5.59 -5.31
N GLY A 105 3.22 6.63 -5.52
CA GLY A 105 4.57 6.54 -6.06
C GLY A 105 4.64 6.34 -7.57
N ASN A 106 3.51 6.45 -8.28
CA ASN A 106 3.47 6.35 -9.73
C ASN A 106 3.57 7.75 -10.36
N THR A 107 4.70 8.02 -11.00
CA THR A 107 4.97 9.27 -11.74
C THR A 107 4.82 9.10 -13.25
N ASN A 108 4.47 7.90 -13.74
CA ASN A 108 4.35 7.58 -15.16
C ASN A 108 2.96 7.97 -15.71
N PHE A 109 2.61 9.26 -15.64
CA PHE A 109 1.37 9.79 -16.21
C PHE A 109 1.60 11.17 -16.85
N ILE A 110 0.76 11.49 -17.84
CA ILE A 110 0.78 12.78 -18.53
C ILE A 110 -0.62 13.39 -18.47
N GLY A 111 -0.71 14.61 -17.98
CA GLY A 111 -1.94 15.40 -17.97
C GLY A 111 -2.05 16.28 -19.21
N PHE A 112 -3.18 16.19 -19.91
CA PHE A 112 -3.54 17.08 -21.01
C PHE A 112 -4.67 17.99 -20.56
N ASP A 113 -4.56 19.30 -20.77
CA ASP A 113 -5.67 20.23 -20.60
C ASP A 113 -5.72 21.17 -21.80
N ARG A 114 -6.89 21.74 -22.06
CA ARG A 114 -7.08 22.74 -23.12
C ARG A 114 -6.51 24.10 -22.72
N ASN A 115 -6.43 24.38 -21.43
CA ASN A 115 -5.92 25.62 -20.86
C ASN A 115 -4.41 25.50 -20.61
N SER A 116 -3.67 26.60 -20.74
CA SER A 116 -2.22 26.63 -20.54
C SER A 116 -1.77 26.57 -19.06
N VAL A 117 -2.70 26.64 -18.12
CA VAL A 117 -2.44 26.63 -16.67
C VAL A 117 -3.35 25.63 -15.95
N PHE A 118 -2.90 25.15 -14.79
CA PHE A 118 -3.61 24.17 -13.98
C PHE A 118 -4.85 24.76 -13.30
N GLY A 119 -5.94 23.97 -13.20
CA GLY A 119 -7.22 24.39 -12.60
C GLY A 119 -8.43 24.19 -13.53
N GLY A 120 -8.19 23.95 -14.81
CA GLY A 120 -9.23 23.65 -15.81
C GLY A 120 -10.29 24.75 -15.93
N TYR A 121 -11.46 24.40 -16.46
CA TYR A 121 -12.55 25.36 -16.67
C TYR A 121 -13.03 26.03 -15.38
N CYS A 122 -13.21 25.25 -14.30
CA CYS A 122 -13.83 25.73 -13.07
C CYS A 122 -13.03 26.82 -12.34
N TRP A 123 -11.70 26.80 -12.43
CA TRP A 123 -10.84 27.75 -11.70
C TRP A 123 -10.27 28.85 -12.60
N ILE A 124 -10.19 28.64 -13.91
CA ILE A 124 -9.58 29.60 -14.83
C ILE A 124 -10.64 30.35 -15.63
N THR A 125 -11.67 29.63 -16.09
CA THR A 125 -12.64 30.19 -17.05
C THR A 125 -13.95 30.60 -16.38
N ALA A 126 -14.42 29.81 -15.42
CA ALA A 126 -15.68 30.02 -14.70
C ALA A 126 -15.50 30.51 -13.26
N ALA A 127 -14.26 30.71 -12.79
CA ALA A 127 -14.04 31.35 -11.49
C ALA A 127 -14.67 32.74 -11.53
N ASN A 128 -15.59 32.98 -10.59
CA ASN A 128 -16.51 34.10 -10.58
C ASN A 128 -15.82 35.42 -10.96
N LYS A 129 -16.12 35.94 -12.16
CA LYS A 129 -15.73 37.30 -12.55
C LYS A 129 -16.54 38.37 -11.81
N THR A 130 -17.59 37.98 -11.09
CA THR A 130 -18.61 38.86 -10.50
C THR A 130 -18.87 38.57 -9.01
N SER A 131 -17.95 37.93 -8.29
CA SER A 131 -18.00 37.89 -6.82
C SER A 131 -17.48 39.19 -6.22
#